data_AF-A0A965UNL8-F1
#
_entry.id   AF-A0A965UNL8-F1
#
_cell.length_a   1.000
_cell.length_b   1.000
_cell.length_c   1.000
_cell.angle_alpha   90.00
_cell.angle_beta   90.00
_cell.angle_gamma   90.00
#
_symmetry.space_group_name_H-M   'P 1'
#
loop_
_entity.id
_entity.type
_entity.pdbx_description
1 polymer ?
#
loop_
_entity_poly.entity_id
_entity_poly.type
_entity_poly.pdbx_seq_one_letter_code
_entity_poly.pdbx_strand_id
1 'polypeptide(L)'
;MAVRGLRSRIDELSSALGSQEMPADQKQKLQDYESEAAGAQQRIYELQADLKRGAEKIGETEIRAAKKEREAKETYADRVRAEYARPDYDTMVAEFRPTKTQGSDIMGLFAMLSAVAYMSGGKGRYAGEAAMKNAGSMLEGWNKGREDLFKRELLEFDKNLKTVDQHNKASEAKLKKAIELFSVDRDAAMGLVAEIKAENVGTKAQQELNQGLMTQALNTFKEARAGSEKVRNNWNTIVENAWKEQQKDQRDFAMKMIEAGRAKELLLGNDDNLYVFRNDGSITDTHGNKPPEGVKFSQFKKTGDKGGGKGSATSQQFENITSADIGNAWFRINQWLSRAKSVDDIPSGSPFLRDRGTQSGIVDAFLNYAKTSSLPADMQATDAALLGIAFDIVAARAQGRSTGVTDAKIAQVVRQLPIEGDRPETKREKVALLFNQLDEVNKMLPGEKQKSGDDYMRSPVARQIWQKYSGEETSAPQVPQPGEVKGGYRFKGGNPADKNNWEKVSG
;
A
#
# COMPACT_ATOMS: atom_id res chain seq x y z
N MET A 1 12.65 34.07 7.02
CA MET A 1 13.16 34.39 8.37
C MET A 1 13.54 35.86 8.51
N ALA A 2 14.15 36.49 7.50
CA ALA A 2 14.55 37.91 7.51
C ALA A 2 13.44 38.90 7.94
N VAL A 3 12.23 38.82 7.35
CA VAL A 3 11.09 39.72 7.69
C VAL A 3 10.65 39.59 9.16
N ARG A 4 10.75 38.39 9.73
CA ARG A 4 10.38 38.13 11.13
C ARG A 4 11.40 38.73 12.10
N GLY A 5 12.69 38.67 11.74
CA GLY A 5 13.77 39.31 12.50
C GLY A 5 13.70 40.84 12.47
N LEU A 6 13.35 41.42 11.32
CA LEU A 6 13.13 42.87 11.19
C LEU A 6 11.94 43.34 12.03
N ARG A 7 10.80 42.62 12.00
CA ARG A 7 9.64 42.96 12.85
C ARG A 7 9.95 42.84 14.34
N SER A 8 10.67 41.81 14.76
CA SER A 8 11.09 41.65 16.16
C SER A 8 11.94 42.83 16.64
N ARG A 9 12.83 43.36 15.80
CA ARG A 9 13.65 44.54 16.12
C ARG A 9 12.83 45.83 16.17
N ILE A 10 11.82 45.97 15.30
CA ILE A 10 10.86 47.10 15.33
C ILE A 10 10.04 47.07 16.62
N ASP A 11 9.57 45.88 17.04
CA ASP A 11 8.80 45.69 18.26
C ASP A 11 9.67 45.91 19.52
N GLU A 12 10.92 45.42 19.53
CA GLU A 12 11.88 45.66 20.61
C GLU A 12 12.22 47.14 20.77
N LEU A 13 12.48 47.86 19.67
CA LEU A 13 12.73 49.31 19.69
C LEU A 13 11.48 50.06 20.16
N SER A 14 10.29 49.71 19.66
CA SER A 14 9.04 50.36 20.06
C SER A 14 8.69 50.12 21.54
N SER A 15 8.99 48.91 22.06
CA SER A 15 8.71 48.55 23.45
C SER A 15 9.73 49.14 24.44
N ALA A 16 10.99 49.32 24.02
CA ALA A 16 12.04 49.91 24.86
C ALA A 16 11.82 51.42 25.12
N LEU A 17 10.98 52.08 24.32
CA LEU A 17 10.84 53.54 24.26
C LEU A 17 9.57 54.08 24.95
N GLY A 18 9.03 53.37 25.95
CA GLY A 18 7.84 53.80 26.70
C GLY A 18 7.84 55.30 27.05
N SER A 19 6.90 56.05 26.47
CA SER A 19 6.54 57.45 26.71
C SER A 19 7.63 58.54 26.61
N GLN A 20 8.92 58.21 26.45
CA GLN A 20 9.99 59.19 26.25
C GLN A 20 10.16 59.53 24.76
N GLU A 21 10.31 60.81 24.44
CA GLU A 21 10.55 61.27 23.06
C GLU A 21 11.80 60.60 22.48
N MET A 22 11.61 59.90 21.36
CA MET A 22 12.64 59.12 20.68
C MET A 22 13.72 60.04 20.08
N PRO A 23 15.02 59.79 20.33
CA PRO A 23 16.10 60.53 19.68
C PRO A 23 15.99 60.48 18.16
N ALA A 24 16.28 61.60 17.48
CA ALA A 24 16.04 61.77 16.05
C ALA A 24 16.78 60.73 15.18
N ASP A 25 17.96 60.28 15.61
CA ASP A 25 18.76 59.26 14.92
C ASP A 25 18.14 57.85 15.03
N GLN A 26 17.49 57.54 16.14
CA GLN A 26 16.77 56.28 16.34
C GLN A 26 15.45 56.26 15.57
N LYS A 27 14.77 57.41 15.50
CA LYS A 27 13.56 57.58 14.69
C LYS A 27 13.84 57.38 13.20
N GLN A 28 14.98 57.89 12.71
CA GLN A 28 15.41 57.66 11.33
C GLN A 28 15.71 56.17 11.05
N LYS A 29 16.46 55.50 11.95
CA LYS A 29 16.76 54.07 11.80
C LYS A 29 15.50 53.20 11.80
N LEU A 30 14.50 53.54 12.63
CA LEU A 30 13.23 52.83 12.66
C LEU A 30 12.48 52.99 11.32
N GLN A 31 12.45 54.20 10.77
CA GLN A 31 11.86 54.46 9.45
C GLN A 31 12.59 53.70 8.33
N ASP A 32 13.91 53.61 8.38
CA ASP A 32 14.71 52.86 7.40
C ASP A 32 14.40 51.34 7.49
N TYR A 33 14.28 50.79 8.70
CA TYR A 33 13.90 49.38 8.90
C TYR A 33 12.46 49.07 8.49
N GLU A 34 11.52 49.98 8.74
CA GLU A 34 10.14 49.84 8.29
C GLU A 34 10.05 49.86 6.76
N SER A 35 10.80 50.75 6.11
CA SER A 35 10.92 50.82 4.65
C SER A 35 11.53 49.55 4.05
N GLU A 36 12.61 49.03 4.65
CA GLU A 36 13.24 47.78 4.20
C GLU A 36 12.32 46.56 4.41
N ALA A 37 11.62 46.49 5.55
CA ALA A 37 10.65 45.44 5.84
C ALA A 37 9.47 45.47 4.87
N ALA A 38 8.95 46.66 4.53
CA ALA A 38 7.90 46.84 3.54
C ALA A 38 8.36 46.38 2.14
N GLY A 39 9.56 46.77 1.71
CA GLY A 39 10.13 46.36 0.43
C GLY A 39 10.44 44.85 0.34
N ALA A 40 10.83 44.21 1.45
CA ALA A 40 11.00 42.75 1.51
C ALA A 40 9.64 42.01 1.47
N GLN A 41 8.63 42.54 2.14
CA GLN A 41 7.27 41.98 2.13
C GLN A 41 6.65 42.06 0.73
N GLN A 42 6.85 43.15 0.02
CA GLN A 42 6.38 43.34 -1.35
C GLN A 42 7.04 42.35 -2.33
N ARG A 43 8.36 42.15 -2.24
CA ARG A 43 9.08 41.15 -3.06
C ARG A 43 8.63 39.71 -2.81
N ILE A 44 8.27 39.36 -1.57
CA ILE A 44 7.70 38.04 -1.25
C ILE A 44 6.33 37.87 -1.90
N TYR A 45 5.50 38.93 -1.89
CA TYR A 45 4.19 38.90 -2.53
C TYR A 45 4.29 38.74 -4.05
N GLU A 46 5.23 39.44 -4.69
CA GLU A 46 5.52 39.32 -6.13
C GLU A 46 6.02 37.91 -6.50
N LEU A 47 6.96 37.35 -5.74
CA LEU A 47 7.44 35.98 -5.96
C LEU A 47 6.34 34.93 -5.77
N GLN A 48 5.47 35.10 -4.78
CA GLN A 48 4.31 34.23 -4.59
C GLN A 48 3.31 34.34 -5.75
N ALA A 49 3.08 35.55 -6.26
CA ALA A 49 2.24 35.78 -7.43
C ALA A 49 2.84 35.18 -8.72
N ASP A 50 4.16 35.22 -8.89
CA ASP A 50 4.87 34.63 -10.03
C ASP A 50 4.89 33.11 -9.97
N LEU A 51 5.10 32.52 -8.79
CA LEU A 51 4.98 31.08 -8.55
C LEU A 51 3.56 30.58 -8.85
N LYS A 52 2.54 31.32 -8.40
CA LYS A 52 1.14 31.00 -8.68
C LYS A 52 0.84 31.07 -10.18
N ARG A 53 1.27 32.14 -10.85
CA ARG A 53 1.13 32.29 -12.31
C ARG A 53 1.90 31.22 -13.10
N GLY A 54 3.07 30.80 -12.62
CA GLY A 54 3.84 29.70 -13.22
C GLY A 54 3.15 28.35 -13.07
N ALA A 55 2.61 28.05 -11.88
CA ALA A 55 1.86 26.83 -11.62
C ALA A 55 0.54 26.76 -12.41
N GLU A 56 -0.18 27.87 -12.51
CA GLU A 56 -1.41 27.98 -13.32
C GLU A 56 -1.11 27.80 -14.81
N LYS A 57 -0.04 28.42 -15.34
CA LYS A 57 0.36 28.23 -16.74
C LYS A 57 0.75 26.79 -17.05
N ILE A 58 1.51 26.13 -16.17
CA ILE A 58 1.88 24.71 -16.34
C ILE A 58 0.62 23.84 -16.36
N GLY A 59 -0.29 24.03 -15.39
CA GLY A 59 -1.57 23.33 -15.35
C GLY A 59 -2.43 23.57 -16.59
N GLU A 60 -2.51 24.79 -17.11
CA GLU A 60 -3.25 25.10 -18.33
C GLU A 60 -2.63 24.47 -19.58
N THR A 61 -1.29 24.44 -19.71
CA THR A 61 -0.62 23.74 -20.82
C THR A 61 -0.85 22.23 -20.76
N GLU A 62 -0.81 21.63 -19.58
CA GLU A 62 -1.06 20.19 -19.40
C GLU A 62 -2.53 19.83 -19.62
N ILE A 63 -3.47 20.65 -19.14
CA ILE A 63 -4.91 20.46 -19.39
C ILE A 63 -5.22 20.63 -20.88
N ARG A 64 -4.61 21.61 -21.56
CA ARG A 64 -4.82 21.83 -23.00
C ARG A 64 -4.17 20.72 -23.84
N ALA A 65 -3.02 20.19 -23.43
CA ALA A 65 -2.40 19.02 -24.06
C ALA A 65 -3.25 17.75 -23.86
N ALA A 66 -3.71 17.50 -22.64
CA ALA A 66 -4.59 16.37 -22.31
C ALA A 66 -5.94 16.45 -23.03
N LYS A 67 -6.51 17.65 -23.21
CA LYS A 67 -7.75 17.85 -23.97
C LYS A 67 -7.57 17.59 -25.47
N LYS A 68 -6.48 18.11 -26.08
CA LYS A 68 -6.14 17.82 -27.48
C LYS A 68 -5.86 16.33 -27.71
N GLU A 69 -5.20 15.67 -26.76
CA GLU A 69 -4.92 14.24 -26.82
C GLU A 69 -6.18 13.39 -26.65
N ARG A 70 -7.12 13.83 -25.80
CA ARG A 70 -8.43 13.20 -25.65
C ARG A 70 -9.27 13.34 -26.93
N GLU A 71 -9.32 14.52 -27.54
CA GLU A 71 -10.04 14.75 -28.80
C GLU A 71 -9.45 13.92 -29.96
N ALA A 72 -8.11 13.77 -30.01
CA ALA A 72 -7.43 12.90 -30.97
C ALA A 72 -7.68 11.39 -30.71
N LYS A 73 -7.87 10.98 -29.45
CA LYS A 73 -8.17 9.60 -29.06
C LYS A 73 -9.65 9.25 -29.22
N GLU A 74 -10.57 10.19 -29.02
CA GLU A 74 -12.01 10.01 -29.29
C GLU A 74 -12.23 9.80 -30.80
N THR A 75 -11.57 10.57 -31.67
CA THR A 75 -11.61 10.38 -33.14
C THR A 75 -10.95 9.08 -33.63
N TYR A 76 -10.06 8.47 -32.85
CA TYR A 76 -9.52 7.13 -33.11
C TYR A 76 -10.47 6.03 -32.60
N ALA A 77 -11.02 6.18 -31.39
CA ALA A 77 -11.94 5.24 -30.79
C ALA A 77 -13.30 5.17 -31.50
N ASP A 78 -13.74 6.25 -32.15
CA ASP A 78 -14.95 6.29 -32.98
C ASP A 78 -14.71 5.62 -34.35
N ARG A 79 -13.49 5.73 -34.92
CA ARG A 79 -13.08 4.96 -36.12
C ARG A 79 -13.05 3.47 -35.84
N VAL A 80 -12.46 3.07 -34.71
CA VAL A 80 -12.42 1.67 -34.25
C VAL A 80 -13.85 1.16 -33.96
N ARG A 81 -14.70 1.92 -33.26
CA ARG A 81 -16.10 1.51 -33.02
C ARG A 81 -16.92 1.33 -34.31
N ALA A 82 -16.68 2.14 -35.34
CA ALA A 82 -17.32 1.98 -36.65
C ALA A 82 -16.82 0.73 -37.40
N GLU A 83 -15.58 0.31 -37.17
CA GLU A 83 -14.95 -0.87 -37.79
C GLU A 83 -15.39 -2.18 -37.14
N TYR A 84 -15.68 -2.17 -35.83
CA TYR A 84 -16.13 -3.33 -35.04
C TYR A 84 -17.66 -3.52 -34.97
N ALA A 85 -18.46 -2.62 -35.54
CA ALA A 85 -19.94 -2.73 -35.56
C ALA A 85 -20.48 -3.63 -36.69
N ARG A 86 -19.73 -4.65 -37.14
CA ARG A 86 -20.26 -5.65 -38.07
C ARG A 86 -21.10 -6.68 -37.29
N PRO A 87 -22.39 -6.82 -37.57
CA PRO A 87 -23.23 -7.81 -36.90
C PRO A 87 -23.06 -9.13 -37.65
N ASP A 88 -22.14 -9.96 -37.17
CA ASP A 88 -22.20 -11.42 -37.23
C ASP A 88 -20.89 -11.95 -36.66
N TYR A 89 -20.94 -12.46 -35.43
CA TYR A 89 -20.37 -13.75 -35.00
C TYR A 89 -20.53 -13.88 -33.50
N ASP A 90 -21.63 -14.53 -33.14
CA ASP A 90 -21.92 -15.06 -31.81
C ASP A 90 -21.02 -16.28 -31.59
N THR A 91 -19.80 -16.10 -31.08
CA THR A 91 -18.95 -17.21 -30.64
C THR A 91 -18.09 -16.81 -29.46
N MET A 92 -18.17 -17.62 -28.41
CA MET A 92 -17.36 -17.61 -27.19
C MET A 92 -15.88 -17.36 -27.47
N VAL A 93 -15.50 -16.08 -27.41
CA VAL A 93 -14.13 -15.61 -27.36
C VAL A 93 -13.60 -15.97 -25.97
N ALA A 94 -12.37 -16.48 -25.87
CA ALA A 94 -11.61 -16.33 -24.63
C ALA A 94 -11.26 -14.84 -24.49
N GLU A 95 -12.28 -14.01 -24.21
CA GLU A 95 -12.10 -12.63 -23.77
C GLU A 95 -11.04 -12.66 -22.69
N PHE A 96 -10.13 -11.71 -22.73
CA PHE A 96 -9.27 -11.41 -21.61
C PHE A 96 -10.14 -11.34 -20.34
N ARG A 97 -10.11 -12.40 -19.54
CA ARG A 97 -11.04 -12.62 -18.44
C ARG A 97 -10.22 -12.81 -17.19
N PRO A 98 -10.43 -11.97 -16.17
CA PRO A 98 -9.72 -12.09 -14.91
C PRO A 98 -9.94 -13.47 -14.31
N THR A 99 -8.87 -14.05 -13.80
CA THR A 99 -8.99 -14.99 -12.69
C THR A 99 -9.19 -14.18 -11.41
N LYS A 100 -10.09 -14.65 -10.55
CA LYS A 100 -10.57 -13.87 -9.41
C LYS A 100 -9.46 -13.59 -8.38
N THR A 101 -8.35 -14.31 -8.42
CA THR A 101 -7.22 -14.27 -7.49
C THR A 101 -6.49 -12.94 -7.47
N GLN A 102 -6.54 -12.14 -8.53
CA GLN A 102 -5.71 -10.93 -8.65
C GLN A 102 -6.31 -9.68 -7.96
N GLY A 103 -7.59 -9.71 -7.60
CA GLY A 103 -8.27 -8.55 -6.99
C GLY A 103 -7.73 -8.17 -5.60
N SER A 104 -7.40 -9.16 -4.76
CA SER A 104 -6.85 -8.93 -3.41
C SER A 104 -5.43 -8.37 -3.46
N ASP A 105 -4.58 -8.89 -4.36
CA ASP A 105 -3.20 -8.45 -4.51
C ASP A 105 -3.15 -7.00 -5.01
N ILE A 106 -4.08 -6.64 -5.91
CA ILE A 106 -4.22 -5.28 -6.40
C ILE A 106 -4.70 -4.34 -5.28
N MET A 107 -5.64 -4.76 -4.43
CA MET A 107 -6.03 -3.96 -3.25
C MET A 107 -4.88 -3.75 -2.26
N GLY A 108 -4.07 -4.79 -2.01
CA GLY A 108 -2.85 -4.66 -1.20
C GLY A 108 -1.88 -3.63 -1.80
N LEU A 109 -1.74 -3.62 -3.12
CA LEU A 109 -0.97 -2.61 -3.84
C LEU A 109 -1.56 -1.21 -3.72
N PHE A 110 -2.89 -1.05 -3.80
CA PHE A 110 -3.55 0.24 -3.57
C PHE A 110 -3.27 0.79 -2.17
N ALA A 111 -3.34 -0.05 -1.14
CA ALA A 111 -3.03 0.35 0.23
C ALA A 111 -1.57 0.80 0.37
N MET A 112 -0.63 0.02 -0.20
CA MET A 112 0.79 0.39 -0.19
C MET A 112 1.07 1.67 -0.98
N LEU A 113 0.49 1.81 -2.17
CA LEU A 113 0.62 3.00 -3.00
C LEU A 113 0.02 4.23 -2.31
N SER A 114 -1.12 4.09 -1.65
CA SER A 114 -1.74 5.16 -0.87
C SER A 114 -0.81 5.62 0.26
N ALA A 115 -0.24 4.67 1.00
CA ALA A 115 0.72 4.98 2.07
C ALA A 115 1.95 5.70 1.51
N VAL A 116 2.52 5.21 0.41
CA VAL A 116 3.66 5.82 -0.27
C VAL A 116 3.32 7.23 -0.76
N ALA A 117 2.20 7.42 -1.45
CA ALA A 117 1.74 8.71 -1.95
C ALA A 117 1.58 9.73 -0.82
N TYR A 118 0.98 9.30 0.30
CA TYR A 118 0.79 10.14 1.48
C TYR A 118 2.12 10.52 2.15
N MET A 119 3.09 9.60 2.20
CA MET A 119 4.43 9.92 2.70
C MET A 119 5.18 10.88 1.76
N SER A 120 4.89 10.83 0.46
CA SER A 120 5.63 11.57 -0.57
C SER A 120 5.24 13.03 -0.67
N GLY A 121 3.99 13.42 -0.42
CA GLY A 121 3.58 14.84 -0.42
C GLY A 121 3.72 15.57 -1.75
N GLY A 122 3.16 16.78 -1.84
CA GLY A 122 3.26 17.66 -3.02
C GLY A 122 3.20 16.90 -4.35
N LYS A 123 4.26 17.01 -5.16
CA LYS A 123 4.37 16.33 -6.47
C LYS A 123 4.29 14.80 -6.37
N GLY A 124 4.93 14.19 -5.38
CA GLY A 124 4.87 12.75 -5.15
C GLY A 124 3.47 12.27 -4.76
N ARG A 125 2.70 13.06 -4.00
CA ARG A 125 1.30 12.75 -3.70
C ARG A 125 0.44 12.77 -4.96
N TYR A 126 0.52 13.82 -5.77
CA TYR A 126 -0.28 13.92 -7.01
C TYR A 126 0.06 12.81 -8.01
N ALA A 127 1.33 12.48 -8.16
CA ALA A 127 1.75 11.33 -8.97
C ALA A 127 1.23 10.01 -8.38
N GLY A 128 1.22 9.86 -7.05
CA GLY A 128 0.62 8.71 -6.39
C GLY A 128 -0.89 8.60 -6.61
N GLU A 129 -1.62 9.71 -6.54
CA GLU A 129 -3.06 9.78 -6.85
C GLU A 129 -3.34 9.44 -8.32
N ALA A 130 -2.50 9.93 -9.25
CA ALA A 130 -2.58 9.58 -10.65
C ALA A 130 -2.30 8.08 -10.87
N ALA A 131 -1.25 7.53 -10.25
CA ALA A 131 -0.97 6.10 -10.29
C ALA A 131 -2.14 5.27 -9.75
N MET A 132 -2.78 5.68 -8.65
CA MET A 132 -4.00 5.00 -8.16
C MET A 132 -5.14 5.05 -9.19
N LYS A 133 -5.37 6.20 -9.82
CA LYS A 133 -6.37 6.32 -10.88
C LYS A 133 -6.06 5.38 -12.06
N ASN A 134 -4.81 5.35 -12.51
CA ASN A 134 -4.38 4.45 -13.59
C ASN A 134 -4.59 2.99 -13.18
N ALA A 135 -4.19 2.58 -11.98
CA ALA A 135 -4.42 1.22 -11.48
C ALA A 135 -5.93 0.87 -11.47
N GLY A 136 -6.81 1.83 -11.17
CA GLY A 136 -8.26 1.64 -11.25
C GLY A 136 -8.75 1.44 -12.70
N SER A 137 -8.27 2.25 -13.63
CA SER A 137 -8.58 2.11 -15.06
C SER A 137 -7.95 0.85 -15.69
N MET A 138 -6.79 0.42 -15.19
CA MET A 138 -6.19 -0.87 -15.53
C MET A 138 -7.10 -2.00 -15.08
N LEU A 139 -7.55 -2.00 -13.83
CA LEU A 139 -8.52 -2.96 -13.33
C LEU A 139 -9.81 -2.98 -14.15
N GLU A 140 -10.29 -1.82 -14.57
CA GLU A 140 -11.46 -1.71 -15.43
C GLU A 140 -11.21 -2.34 -16.80
N GLY A 141 -10.07 -2.01 -17.44
CA GLY A 141 -9.67 -2.63 -18.69
C GLY A 141 -9.50 -4.13 -18.53
N TRP A 142 -8.92 -4.54 -17.42
CA TRP A 142 -8.68 -5.93 -17.08
C TRP A 142 -10.01 -6.71 -16.95
N ASN A 143 -10.97 -6.14 -16.22
CA ASN A 143 -12.29 -6.73 -16.00
C ASN A 143 -13.15 -6.76 -17.27
N LYS A 144 -12.96 -5.81 -18.18
CA LYS A 144 -13.72 -5.68 -19.43
C LYS A 144 -13.07 -6.38 -20.62
N GLY A 145 -11.96 -7.09 -20.41
CA GLY A 145 -11.20 -7.71 -21.49
C GLY A 145 -10.53 -6.74 -22.46
N ARG A 146 -10.35 -5.50 -22.04
CA ARG A 146 -9.74 -4.41 -22.82
C ARG A 146 -8.24 -4.37 -22.56
N GLU A 147 -7.52 -5.26 -23.21
CA GLU A 147 -6.06 -5.36 -23.10
C GLU A 147 -5.34 -4.06 -23.51
N ASP A 148 -5.88 -3.36 -24.51
CA ASP A 148 -5.40 -2.05 -24.96
C ASP A 148 -5.45 -1.00 -23.85
N LEU A 149 -6.58 -0.94 -23.13
CA LEU A 149 -6.77 -0.06 -21.99
C LEU A 149 -5.81 -0.45 -20.87
N PHE A 150 -5.73 -1.74 -20.53
CA PHE A 150 -4.81 -2.22 -19.51
C PHE A 150 -3.35 -1.84 -19.79
N LYS A 151 -2.85 -2.13 -20.99
CA LYS A 151 -1.46 -1.81 -21.40
C LYS A 151 -1.18 -0.31 -21.37
N ARG A 152 -2.13 0.52 -21.83
CA ARG A 152 -1.97 1.98 -21.80
C ARG A 152 -1.88 2.50 -20.37
N GLU A 153 -2.80 2.09 -19.51
CA GLU A 153 -2.84 2.56 -18.13
C GLU A 153 -1.67 1.98 -17.31
N LEU A 154 -1.12 0.81 -17.67
CA LEU A 154 0.13 0.25 -17.11
C LEU A 154 1.32 1.19 -17.31
N LEU A 155 1.47 1.75 -18.51
CA LEU A 155 2.57 2.66 -18.83
C LEU A 155 2.46 3.95 -18.03
N GLU A 156 1.25 4.52 -17.92
CA GLU A 156 1.02 5.72 -17.12
C GLU A 156 1.21 5.45 -15.61
N PHE A 157 0.77 4.27 -15.14
CA PHE A 157 1.01 3.83 -13.77
C PHE A 157 2.51 3.81 -13.44
N ASP A 158 3.33 3.14 -14.26
CA ASP A 158 4.79 3.04 -14.02
C ASP A 158 5.47 4.41 -14.08
N LYS A 159 5.09 5.26 -15.03
CA LYS A 159 5.57 6.65 -15.13
C LYS A 159 5.25 7.46 -13.89
N ASN A 160 4.02 7.36 -13.39
CA ASN A 160 3.60 8.06 -12.17
C ASN A 160 4.34 7.50 -10.95
N LEU A 161 4.46 6.18 -10.82
CA LEU A 161 5.20 5.55 -9.72
C LEU A 161 6.69 5.93 -9.71
N LYS A 162 7.32 6.04 -10.89
CA LYS A 162 8.70 6.57 -11.03
C LYS A 162 8.80 8.01 -10.57
N THR A 163 7.78 8.83 -10.83
CA THR A 163 7.73 10.22 -10.37
C THR A 163 7.67 10.30 -8.84
N VAL A 164 6.88 9.42 -8.20
CA VAL A 164 6.82 9.29 -6.72
C VAL A 164 8.20 8.92 -6.14
N ASP A 165 8.82 7.89 -6.71
CA ASP A 165 10.14 7.40 -6.32
C ASP A 165 11.23 8.49 -6.47
N GLN A 166 11.24 9.21 -7.59
CA GLN A 166 12.16 10.32 -7.84
C GLN A 166 11.96 11.48 -6.86
N HIS A 167 10.71 11.84 -6.56
CA HIS A 167 10.40 12.89 -5.60
C HIS A 167 10.90 12.54 -4.19
N ASN A 168 10.68 11.30 -3.76
CA ASN A 168 11.17 10.81 -2.46
C ASN A 168 12.69 10.78 -2.40
N LYS A 169 13.35 10.30 -3.46
CA LYS A 169 14.82 10.28 -3.56
C LYS A 169 15.42 11.69 -3.54
N ALA A 170 14.79 12.64 -4.23
CA ALA A 170 15.21 14.04 -4.22
C ALA A 170 15.07 14.66 -2.82
N SER A 171 13.92 14.45 -2.16
CA SER A 171 13.67 14.94 -0.80
C SER A 171 14.62 14.31 0.22
N GLU A 172 14.89 13.00 0.11
CA GLU A 172 15.89 12.28 0.92
C GLU A 172 17.28 12.92 0.77
N ALA A 173 17.73 13.15 -0.47
CA ALA A 173 19.04 13.72 -0.75
C ALA A 173 19.17 15.16 -0.24
N LYS A 174 18.14 16.01 -0.45
CA LYS A 174 18.10 17.38 0.09
C LYS A 174 18.16 17.38 1.61
N LEU A 175 17.40 16.49 2.26
CA LEU A 175 17.38 16.41 3.73
C LEU A 175 18.70 15.91 4.31
N LYS A 176 19.33 14.92 3.66
CA LYS A 176 20.66 14.45 4.04
C LYS A 176 21.68 15.59 3.97
N LYS A 177 21.67 16.37 2.89
CA LYS A 177 22.51 17.56 2.75
C LYS A 177 22.21 18.62 3.82
N ALA A 178 20.94 18.83 4.16
CA ALA A 178 20.56 19.75 5.23
C ALA A 178 21.11 19.31 6.59
N ILE A 179 21.06 18.01 6.91
CA ILE A 179 21.63 17.44 8.14
C ILE A 179 23.15 17.63 8.18
N GLU A 180 23.85 17.37 7.08
CA GLU A 180 25.30 17.57 6.96
C GLU A 180 25.69 19.05 7.17
N LEU A 181 24.94 19.96 6.54
CA LEU A 181 25.16 21.40 6.66
C LEU A 181 24.79 21.96 8.04
N PHE A 182 23.88 21.33 8.78
CA PHE A 182 23.34 21.91 10.02
C PHE A 182 24.41 22.28 11.06
N SER A 183 25.53 21.55 11.07
CA SER A 183 26.66 21.81 11.98
C SER A 183 27.64 22.89 11.49
N VAL A 184 27.63 23.21 10.19
CA VAL A 184 28.61 24.10 9.54
C VAL A 184 27.97 25.41 9.08
N ASP A 185 26.75 25.33 8.54
CA ASP A 185 25.94 26.46 8.06
C ASP A 185 24.46 26.17 8.35
N ARG A 186 24.02 26.65 9.52
CA ARG A 186 22.65 26.43 10.01
C ARG A 186 21.61 27.11 9.14
N ASP A 187 21.90 28.28 8.58
CA ASP A 187 20.94 29.04 7.78
C ASP A 187 20.72 28.38 6.42
N ALA A 188 21.78 27.92 5.77
CA ALA A 188 21.68 27.12 4.54
C ALA A 188 20.93 25.80 4.78
N ALA A 189 21.24 25.10 5.88
CA ALA A 189 20.54 23.88 6.27
C ALA A 189 19.03 24.12 6.48
N MET A 190 18.67 25.18 7.20
CA MET A 190 17.28 25.52 7.46
C MET A 190 16.55 26.03 6.21
N GLY A 191 17.26 26.64 5.25
CA GLY A 191 16.75 26.95 3.91
C GLY A 191 16.31 25.71 3.16
N LEU A 192 17.16 24.67 3.11
CA LEU A 192 16.82 23.38 2.51
C LEU A 192 15.65 22.70 3.23
N VAL A 193 15.62 22.74 4.57
CA VAL A 193 14.48 22.20 5.34
C VAL A 193 13.18 22.93 5.00
N ALA A 194 13.21 24.25 4.82
CA ALA A 194 12.03 25.02 4.44
C ALA A 194 11.52 24.66 3.04
N GLU A 195 12.43 24.46 2.08
CA GLU A 195 12.10 23.97 0.74
C GLU A 195 11.46 22.58 0.79
N ILE A 196 12.06 21.63 1.51
CA ILE A 196 11.51 20.28 1.69
C ILE A 196 10.13 20.33 2.34
N LYS A 197 9.92 21.18 3.36
CA LYS A 197 8.60 21.36 3.99
C LYS A 197 7.55 21.87 3.02
N ALA A 198 7.91 22.80 2.13
CA ALA A 198 7.00 23.36 1.14
C ALA A 198 6.65 22.33 0.04
N GLU A 199 7.61 21.51 -0.35
CA GLU A 199 7.40 20.44 -1.33
C GLU A 199 6.60 19.25 -0.77
N ASN A 200 6.52 19.11 0.55
CA ASN A 200 5.95 17.95 1.22
C ASN A 200 4.77 18.31 2.14
N VAL A 201 3.98 19.34 1.80
CA VAL A 201 2.85 19.78 2.64
C VAL A 201 1.84 18.65 2.91
N GLY A 202 1.44 18.52 4.17
CA GLY A 202 0.44 17.54 4.63
C GLY A 202 1.00 16.15 4.91
N THR A 203 2.32 15.93 4.81
CA THR A 203 2.91 14.61 5.06
C THR A 203 3.44 14.47 6.48
N LYS A 204 3.64 13.20 6.90
CA LYS A 204 4.37 12.86 8.12
C LYS A 204 5.77 13.48 8.14
N ALA A 205 6.50 13.45 7.02
CA ALA A 205 7.83 14.04 6.93
C ALA A 205 7.81 15.55 7.20
N GLN A 206 6.83 16.29 6.69
CA GLN A 206 6.69 17.71 7.01
C GLN A 206 6.40 17.94 8.49
N GLN A 207 5.53 17.12 9.10
CA GLN A 207 5.25 17.20 10.54
C GLN A 207 6.51 16.97 11.37
N GLU A 208 7.29 15.94 11.05
CA GLU A 208 8.58 15.64 11.70
C GLU A 208 9.56 16.81 11.53
N LEU A 209 9.66 17.39 10.33
CA LEU A 209 10.48 18.58 10.09
C LEU A 209 9.98 19.82 10.85
N ASN A 210 8.67 19.97 11.06
CA ASN A 210 8.09 21.05 11.87
C ASN A 210 8.45 20.93 13.35
N GLN A 211 8.64 19.69 13.82
CA GLN A 211 9.09 19.39 15.18
C GLN A 211 10.62 19.43 15.32
N GLY A 212 11.36 19.70 14.24
CA GLY A 212 12.83 19.68 14.23
C GLY A 212 13.44 18.27 14.17
N LEU A 213 12.63 17.24 13.90
CA LEU A 213 13.02 15.82 13.91
C LEU A 213 13.57 15.39 12.54
N MET A 214 14.66 16.02 12.09
CA MET A 214 15.23 15.79 10.74
C MET A 214 15.61 14.34 10.47
N THR A 215 16.16 13.62 11.46
CA THR A 215 16.52 12.20 11.30
C THR A 215 15.29 11.31 11.09
N GLN A 216 14.17 11.63 11.75
CA GLN A 216 12.92 10.89 11.57
C GLN A 216 12.32 11.17 10.20
N ALA A 217 12.31 12.44 9.76
CA ALA A 217 11.91 12.82 8.41
C ALA A 217 12.75 12.12 7.33
N LEU A 218 14.06 11.97 7.55
CA LEU A 218 14.93 11.23 6.65
C LEU A 218 14.55 9.75 6.55
N ASN A 219 14.24 9.12 7.70
CA ASN A 219 13.77 7.74 7.71
C ASN A 219 12.40 7.60 7.03
N THR A 220 11.48 8.54 7.22
CA THR A 220 10.19 8.57 6.51
C THR A 220 10.39 8.61 4.99
N PHE A 221 11.32 9.42 4.46
CA PHE A 221 11.62 9.40 3.01
C PHE A 221 12.24 8.07 2.53
N LYS A 222 13.11 7.46 3.33
CA LYS A 222 13.67 6.12 3.01
C LYS A 222 12.60 5.05 2.99
N GLU A 223 11.67 5.08 3.93
CA GLU A 223 10.52 4.17 3.99
C GLU A 223 9.59 4.38 2.80
N ALA A 224 9.32 5.63 2.42
CA ALA A 224 8.52 5.97 1.23
C ALA A 224 9.16 5.45 -0.06
N ARG A 225 10.48 5.58 -0.19
CA ARG A 225 11.23 5.03 -1.31
C ARG A 225 11.21 3.50 -1.35
N ALA A 226 11.53 2.84 -0.24
CA ALA A 226 11.45 1.38 -0.14
C ALA A 226 10.02 0.87 -0.40
N GLY A 227 9.00 1.61 0.04
CA GLY A 227 7.61 1.35 -0.27
C GLY A 227 7.31 1.48 -1.77
N SER A 228 7.83 2.51 -2.44
CA SER A 228 7.68 2.70 -3.90
C SER A 228 8.28 1.52 -4.67
N GLU A 229 9.48 1.06 -4.28
CA GLU A 229 10.13 -0.11 -4.87
C GLU A 229 9.32 -1.39 -4.63
N LYS A 230 8.79 -1.59 -3.42
CA LYS A 230 7.89 -2.72 -3.11
C LYS A 230 6.62 -2.70 -3.94
N VAL A 231 5.97 -1.54 -4.08
CA VAL A 231 4.79 -1.37 -4.94
C VAL A 231 5.15 -1.76 -6.37
N ARG A 232 6.28 -1.29 -6.91
CA ARG A 232 6.73 -1.63 -8.26
C ARG A 232 6.95 -3.13 -8.44
N ASN A 233 7.65 -3.77 -7.50
CA ASN A 233 7.96 -5.21 -7.57
C ASN A 233 6.72 -6.09 -7.45
N ASN A 234 5.86 -5.79 -6.48
CA ASN A 234 4.59 -6.49 -6.31
C ASN A 234 3.70 -6.28 -7.53
N TRP A 235 3.66 -5.07 -8.08
CA TRP A 235 2.91 -4.78 -9.30
C TRP A 235 3.41 -5.60 -10.49
N ASN A 236 4.72 -5.62 -10.73
CA ASN A 236 5.33 -6.46 -11.77
C ASN A 236 4.98 -7.94 -11.59
N THR A 237 4.97 -8.42 -10.35
CA THR A 237 4.62 -9.81 -10.03
C THR A 237 3.15 -10.10 -10.35
N ILE A 238 2.24 -9.20 -9.98
CA ILE A 238 0.82 -9.33 -10.32
C ILE A 238 0.66 -9.38 -11.84
N VAL A 239 1.23 -8.40 -12.56
CA VAL A 239 1.13 -8.32 -14.02
C VAL A 239 1.70 -9.59 -14.67
N GLU A 240 2.86 -10.07 -14.22
CA GLU A 240 3.47 -11.29 -14.75
C GLU A 240 2.60 -12.53 -14.50
N ASN A 241 2.06 -12.68 -13.29
CA ASN A 241 1.14 -13.77 -12.96
C ASN A 241 -0.14 -13.69 -13.80
N ALA A 242 -0.64 -12.47 -14.01
CA ALA A 242 -1.76 -12.17 -14.88
C ALA A 242 -1.56 -12.70 -16.30
N TRP A 243 -0.42 -12.38 -16.91
CA TRP A 243 -0.07 -12.86 -18.24
C TRP A 243 0.11 -14.38 -18.29
N LYS A 244 0.77 -14.97 -17.28
CA LYS A 244 0.95 -16.44 -17.20
C LYS A 244 -0.38 -17.17 -17.11
N GLU A 245 -1.32 -16.63 -16.35
CA GLU A 245 -2.63 -17.23 -16.16
C GLU A 245 -3.50 -17.10 -17.42
N GLN A 246 -3.46 -15.94 -18.07
CA GLN A 246 -4.10 -15.77 -19.38
C GLN A 246 -3.53 -16.74 -20.42
N GLN A 247 -2.20 -16.92 -20.47
CA GLN A 247 -1.58 -17.91 -21.37
C GLN A 247 -2.03 -19.33 -21.03
N LYS A 248 -2.21 -19.66 -19.74
CA LYS A 248 -2.72 -20.95 -19.32
C LYS A 248 -4.17 -21.15 -19.77
N ASP A 249 -5.03 -20.16 -19.59
CA ASP A 249 -6.43 -20.24 -20.02
C ASP A 249 -6.56 -20.38 -21.55
N GLN A 250 -5.71 -19.67 -22.31
CA GLN A 250 -5.60 -19.84 -23.76
C GLN A 250 -5.17 -21.26 -24.15
N ARG A 251 -4.20 -21.84 -23.43
CA ARG A 251 -3.78 -23.24 -23.62
C ARG A 251 -4.90 -24.21 -23.29
N ASP A 252 -5.58 -24.05 -22.16
CA ASP A 252 -6.66 -24.94 -21.72
C ASP A 252 -7.85 -24.88 -22.68
N PHE A 253 -8.20 -23.68 -23.17
CA PHE A 253 -9.22 -23.51 -24.20
C PHE A 253 -8.84 -24.22 -25.50
N ALA A 254 -7.60 -24.04 -25.97
CA ALA A 254 -7.16 -24.67 -27.20
C ALA A 254 -7.03 -26.20 -27.06
N MET A 255 -6.66 -26.71 -25.88
CA MET A 255 -6.70 -28.15 -25.59
C MET A 255 -8.13 -28.69 -25.65
N LYS A 256 -9.12 -27.98 -25.08
CA LYS A 256 -10.54 -28.36 -25.22
C LYS A 256 -11.02 -28.37 -26.67
N MET A 257 -10.51 -27.45 -27.50
CA MET A 257 -10.79 -27.45 -28.95
C MET A 257 -10.21 -28.68 -29.64
N ILE A 258 -9.01 -29.14 -29.24
CA ILE A 258 -8.43 -30.41 -29.75
C ILE A 258 -9.26 -31.60 -29.29
N GLU A 259 -9.59 -31.69 -27.99
CA GLU A 259 -10.38 -32.80 -27.41
C GLU A 259 -11.78 -32.89 -28.04
N ALA A 260 -12.39 -31.75 -28.36
CA ALA A 260 -13.67 -31.70 -29.08
C ALA A 260 -13.55 -32.03 -30.59
N GLY A 261 -12.35 -32.37 -31.09
CA GLY A 261 -12.09 -32.63 -32.49
C GLY A 261 -12.22 -31.40 -33.40
N ARG A 262 -12.25 -30.19 -32.84
CA ARG A 262 -12.34 -28.92 -33.59
C ARG A 262 -10.97 -28.40 -34.04
N ALA A 263 -9.90 -28.93 -33.45
CA ALA A 263 -8.52 -28.60 -33.77
C ALA A 263 -7.66 -29.86 -33.85
N LYS A 264 -6.65 -29.83 -34.71
CA LYS A 264 -5.72 -30.93 -34.96
C LYS A 264 -4.47 -30.83 -34.08
N GLU A 265 -3.87 -29.65 -33.97
CA GLU A 265 -2.73 -29.41 -33.08
C GLU A 265 -2.65 -27.97 -32.58
N LEU A 266 -1.85 -27.80 -31.53
CA LEU A 266 -1.47 -26.52 -30.97
C LEU A 266 -0.08 -26.12 -31.47
N LEU A 267 0.02 -24.88 -31.93
CA LEU A 267 1.22 -24.27 -32.45
C LEU A 267 1.60 -23.07 -31.57
N LEU A 268 2.89 -22.92 -31.27
CA LEU A 268 3.43 -21.71 -30.64
C LEU A 268 4.14 -20.87 -31.70
N GLY A 269 3.66 -19.64 -31.89
CA GLY A 269 4.31 -18.65 -32.75
C GLY A 269 5.59 -18.10 -32.11
N ASN A 270 6.50 -17.58 -32.94
CA ASN A 270 7.70 -16.87 -32.49
C ASN A 270 7.41 -15.47 -31.90
N ASP A 271 6.15 -15.04 -31.93
CA ASP A 271 5.59 -13.87 -31.26
C ASP A 271 4.99 -14.21 -29.88
N ASP A 272 5.27 -15.41 -29.38
CA ASP A 272 4.78 -15.99 -28.12
C ASP A 272 3.25 -16.17 -28.06
N ASN A 273 2.55 -16.05 -29.19
CA ASN A 273 1.11 -16.32 -29.27
C ASN A 273 0.81 -17.80 -29.56
N LEU A 274 -0.31 -18.27 -29.00
CA LEU A 274 -0.80 -19.63 -29.22
C LEU A 274 -1.72 -19.66 -30.44
N TYR A 275 -1.47 -20.60 -31.34
CA TYR A 275 -2.23 -20.82 -32.56
C TYR A 275 -2.83 -22.23 -32.60
N VAL A 276 -3.95 -22.34 -33.28
CA VAL A 276 -4.72 -23.57 -33.44
C VAL A 276 -4.66 -23.97 -34.91
N PHE A 277 -4.11 -25.15 -35.20
CA PHE A 277 -4.19 -25.77 -36.52
C PHE A 277 -5.49 -26.57 -36.62
N ARG A 278 -6.40 -26.16 -37.49
CA ARG A 278 -7.73 -26.75 -37.63
C ARG A 278 -7.73 -27.90 -38.64
N ASN A 279 -8.81 -28.68 -38.64
CA ASN A 279 -8.96 -29.84 -39.54
C ASN A 279 -9.02 -29.46 -41.03
N ASP A 280 -9.46 -28.24 -41.34
CA ASP A 280 -9.48 -27.68 -42.70
C ASP A 280 -8.10 -27.19 -43.18
N GLY A 281 -7.05 -27.35 -42.36
CA GLY A 281 -5.70 -26.90 -42.66
C GLY A 281 -5.46 -25.41 -42.38
N SER A 282 -6.45 -24.67 -41.87
CA SER A 282 -6.25 -23.29 -41.46
C SER A 282 -5.51 -23.19 -40.13
N ILE A 283 -4.65 -22.18 -40.00
CA ILE A 283 -4.05 -21.76 -38.74
C ILE A 283 -4.74 -20.48 -38.32
N THR A 284 -5.29 -20.46 -37.12
CA THR A 284 -5.84 -19.24 -36.51
C THR A 284 -5.28 -19.06 -35.11
N ASP A 285 -5.27 -17.84 -34.59
CA ASP A 285 -5.10 -17.64 -33.16
C ASP A 285 -6.31 -18.25 -32.40
N THR A 286 -6.30 -18.14 -31.07
CA THR A 286 -7.43 -18.58 -30.23
C THR A 286 -8.73 -17.80 -30.48
N HIS A 287 -8.69 -16.72 -31.26
CA HIS A 287 -9.83 -15.86 -31.61
C HIS A 287 -10.33 -16.12 -33.05
N GLY A 288 -9.71 -17.02 -33.81
CA GLY A 288 -10.08 -17.27 -35.20
C GLY A 288 -9.45 -16.32 -36.22
N ASN A 289 -8.59 -15.39 -35.79
CA ASN A 289 -7.86 -14.50 -36.68
C ASN A 289 -6.70 -15.24 -37.35
N LYS A 290 -6.37 -14.85 -38.58
CA LYS A 290 -5.17 -15.34 -39.25
C LYS A 290 -3.92 -14.80 -38.54
N PRO A 291 -2.83 -15.59 -38.47
CA PRO A 291 -1.54 -15.11 -38.00
C PRO A 291 -1.07 -13.90 -38.81
N PRO A 292 -0.41 -12.91 -38.20
CA PRO A 292 0.33 -11.89 -38.93
C PRO A 292 1.32 -12.51 -39.92
N GLU A 293 1.60 -11.82 -41.03
CA GLU A 293 2.62 -12.27 -41.97
C GLU A 293 3.98 -12.40 -41.28
N GLY A 294 4.66 -13.52 -41.53
CA GLY A 294 6.02 -13.78 -41.01
C GLY A 294 6.08 -14.55 -39.68
N VAL A 295 4.95 -14.88 -39.05
CA VAL A 295 4.94 -15.74 -37.86
C VAL A 295 5.39 -17.16 -38.24
N LYS A 296 6.37 -17.68 -37.50
CA LYS A 296 6.86 -19.07 -37.62
C LYS A 296 6.34 -19.90 -36.46
N PHE A 297 5.93 -21.13 -36.75
CA PHE A 297 5.30 -22.01 -35.78
C PHE A 297 6.23 -23.11 -35.30
N SER A 298 6.10 -23.49 -34.04
CA SER A 298 6.70 -24.68 -33.46
C SER A 298 5.63 -25.55 -32.80
N GLN A 299 5.80 -26.88 -32.85
CA GLN A 299 4.85 -27.80 -32.20
C GLN A 299 4.91 -27.66 -30.68
N PHE A 300 3.75 -27.46 -30.06
CA PHE A 300 3.65 -27.36 -28.60
C PHE A 300 3.71 -28.75 -27.96
N LYS A 301 4.79 -29.06 -27.22
CA LYS A 301 4.91 -30.33 -26.47
C LYS A 301 4.17 -30.25 -25.13
N LYS A 302 3.23 -31.17 -24.90
CA LYS A 302 2.47 -31.30 -23.64
C LYS A 302 3.41 -31.66 -22.47
N THR A 303 3.61 -30.74 -21.53
CA THR A 303 4.41 -30.96 -20.32
C THR A 303 3.54 -31.55 -19.21
N GLY A 304 3.80 -32.80 -18.82
CA GLY A 304 3.36 -33.35 -17.53
C GLY A 304 2.20 -34.33 -17.58
N ASP A 305 2.51 -35.61 -17.81
CA ASP A 305 1.62 -36.75 -17.56
C ASP A 305 2.31 -37.68 -16.54
N LYS A 306 2.39 -37.26 -15.27
CA LYS A 306 2.79 -38.17 -14.15
C LYS A 306 2.02 -37.81 -12.89
N GLY A 307 1.05 -38.67 -12.58
CA GLY A 307 0.24 -38.62 -11.37
C GLY A 307 1.02 -38.97 -10.10
N GLY A 308 0.57 -38.38 -9.00
CA GLY A 308 1.02 -38.66 -7.64
C GLY A 308 0.21 -37.80 -6.68
N GLY A 309 -0.70 -38.41 -5.93
CA GLY A 309 -1.73 -37.75 -5.11
C GLY A 309 -1.19 -37.02 -3.88
N LYS A 310 -0.49 -35.92 -4.09
CA LYS A 310 -0.41 -34.82 -3.12
C LYS A 310 -1.39 -33.75 -3.62
N GLY A 311 -2.16 -33.16 -2.71
CA GLY A 311 -3.28 -32.26 -3.03
C GLY A 311 -2.92 -31.29 -4.16
N SER A 312 -3.90 -31.04 -5.05
CA SER A 312 -3.69 -30.20 -6.25
C SER A 312 -2.85 -28.98 -5.89
N ALA A 313 -1.92 -28.57 -6.77
CA ALA A 313 -1.04 -27.42 -6.53
C ALA A 313 -1.83 -26.19 -6.01
N THR A 314 -3.09 -26.07 -6.42
CA THR A 314 -4.06 -25.08 -5.96
C THR A 314 -4.38 -25.15 -4.46
N SER A 315 -4.56 -26.33 -3.87
CA SER A 315 -4.82 -26.49 -2.41
C SER A 315 -3.63 -26.02 -1.59
N GLN A 316 -2.41 -26.43 -1.98
CA GLN A 316 -1.20 -26.03 -1.28
C GLN A 316 -0.97 -24.51 -1.38
N GLN A 317 -1.29 -23.91 -2.54
CA GLN A 317 -1.28 -22.46 -2.71
C GLN A 317 -2.28 -21.76 -1.79
N PHE A 318 -3.53 -22.23 -1.71
CA PHE A 318 -4.53 -21.64 -0.80
C PHE A 318 -4.12 -21.74 0.66
N GLU A 319 -3.59 -22.87 1.10
CA GLU A 319 -3.07 -23.06 2.45
C GLU A 319 -1.90 -22.11 2.75
N ASN A 320 -1.00 -21.88 1.79
CA ASN A 320 0.14 -20.98 1.96
C ASN A 320 -0.32 -19.51 2.05
N ILE A 321 -1.25 -19.10 1.19
CA ILE A 321 -1.85 -17.76 1.22
C ILE A 321 -2.56 -17.54 2.56
N THR A 322 -3.39 -18.50 2.97
CA THR A 322 -4.12 -18.45 4.24
C THR A 322 -3.17 -18.34 5.44
N SER A 323 -2.10 -19.14 5.47
CA SER A 323 -1.08 -19.07 6.53
C SER A 323 -0.36 -17.72 6.56
N ALA A 324 -0.11 -17.11 5.39
CA ALA A 324 0.47 -15.79 5.28
C ALA A 324 -0.49 -14.69 5.79
N ASP A 325 -1.75 -14.74 5.41
CA ASP A 325 -2.78 -13.78 5.83
C ASP A 325 -3.01 -13.83 7.35
N ILE A 326 -3.06 -15.03 7.93
CA ILE A 326 -3.09 -15.22 9.39
C ILE A 326 -1.89 -14.55 10.04
N GLY A 327 -0.68 -14.81 9.52
CA GLY A 327 0.55 -14.22 10.05
C GLY A 327 0.59 -12.69 9.94
N ASN A 328 0.09 -12.15 8.83
CA ASN A 328 -0.03 -10.70 8.62
C ASN A 328 -1.01 -10.07 9.60
N ALA A 329 -2.19 -10.67 9.79
CA ALA A 329 -3.18 -10.19 10.74
C ALA A 329 -2.62 -10.19 12.17
N TRP A 330 -2.01 -11.29 12.60
CA TRP A 330 -1.33 -11.40 13.89
C TRP A 330 -0.26 -10.32 14.08
N PHE A 331 0.60 -10.15 13.09
CA PHE A 331 1.66 -9.13 13.12
C PHE A 331 1.08 -7.72 13.24
N ARG A 332 0.05 -7.38 12.47
CA ARG A 332 -0.58 -6.05 12.52
C ARG A 332 -1.28 -5.80 13.84
N ILE A 333 -2.03 -6.77 14.38
CA ILE A 333 -2.65 -6.62 15.71
C ILE A 333 -1.58 -6.38 16.76
N ASN A 334 -0.49 -7.15 16.72
CA ASN A 334 0.63 -6.99 17.64
C ASN A 334 1.32 -5.62 17.50
N GLN A 335 1.61 -5.17 16.27
CA GLN A 335 2.19 -3.84 16.02
C GLN A 335 1.27 -2.72 16.48
N TRP A 336 -0.04 -2.84 16.25
CA TRP A 336 -1.04 -1.88 16.69
C TRP A 336 -1.14 -1.83 18.22
N LEU A 337 -1.22 -3.00 18.89
CA LEU A 337 -1.23 -3.10 20.36
C LEU A 337 0.09 -2.70 21.02
N SER A 338 1.22 -2.72 20.31
CA SER A 338 2.51 -2.25 20.85
C SER A 338 2.51 -0.76 21.19
N ARG A 339 1.53 0.00 20.69
CA ARG A 339 1.32 1.41 21.02
C ARG A 339 0.58 1.60 22.35
N ALA A 340 -0.08 0.55 22.86
CA ALA A 340 -0.78 0.57 24.13
C ALA A 340 0.22 0.55 25.30
N LYS A 341 0.03 1.43 26.29
CA LYS A 341 0.85 1.40 27.52
C LYS A 341 0.43 0.29 28.48
N SER A 342 -0.84 -0.11 28.42
CA SER A 342 -1.44 -1.14 29.25
C SER A 342 -2.62 -1.80 28.52
N VAL A 343 -3.19 -2.84 29.12
CA VAL A 343 -4.42 -3.51 28.64
C VAL A 343 -5.68 -2.62 28.74
N ASP A 344 -5.61 -1.50 29.45
CA ASP A 344 -6.69 -0.52 29.58
C ASP A 344 -6.53 0.65 28.58
N ASP A 345 -5.35 0.82 28.00
CA ASP A 345 -4.98 1.89 27.07
C ASP A 345 -4.86 1.38 25.62
N ILE A 346 -5.81 0.55 25.20
CA ILE A 346 -5.86 0.02 23.84
C ILE A 346 -6.18 1.18 22.86
N PRO A 347 -5.33 1.45 21.84
CA PRO A 347 -5.60 2.46 20.83
C PRO A 347 -6.97 2.23 20.19
N SER A 348 -7.62 3.26 19.69
CA SER A 348 -8.97 3.10 19.16
C SER A 348 -9.12 3.84 17.84
N GLY A 349 -9.86 3.22 16.92
CA GLY A 349 -10.20 3.86 15.67
C GLY A 349 -11.22 4.97 15.89
N SER A 350 -11.37 5.82 14.89
CA SER A 350 -12.39 6.86 14.90
C SER A 350 -13.80 6.25 14.86
N PRO A 351 -14.82 6.98 15.34
CA PRO A 351 -16.23 6.58 15.18
C PRO A 351 -16.65 6.36 13.73
N PHE A 352 -15.91 6.95 12.76
CA PHE A 352 -16.18 6.82 11.33
C PHE A 352 -16.18 5.36 10.84
N LEU A 353 -15.36 4.50 11.44
CA LEU A 353 -15.31 3.07 11.13
C LEU A 353 -16.68 2.38 11.34
N ARG A 354 -17.49 2.91 12.28
CA ARG A 354 -18.80 2.34 12.67
C ARG A 354 -19.98 2.97 11.93
N ASP A 355 -19.99 4.29 11.77
CA ASP A 355 -21.23 5.01 11.48
C ASP A 355 -21.58 5.13 9.99
N ARG A 356 -20.59 5.28 9.09
CA ARG A 356 -20.89 5.49 7.64
C ARG A 356 -19.82 4.99 6.68
N GLY A 357 -18.57 4.80 7.12
CA GLY A 357 -17.45 4.48 6.23
C GLY A 357 -17.49 3.10 5.59
N THR A 358 -18.06 2.10 6.28
CA THR A 358 -17.97 0.69 5.84
C THR A 358 -19.24 0.10 5.28
N GLN A 359 -20.35 0.84 5.29
CA GLN A 359 -21.60 0.36 4.65
C GLN A 359 -21.54 0.43 3.11
N SER A 360 -20.71 1.33 2.56
CA SER A 360 -20.57 1.58 1.13
C SER A 360 -19.46 0.74 0.45
N GLY A 361 -18.68 -0.02 1.22
CA GLY A 361 -17.54 -0.80 0.73
C GLY A 361 -16.18 -0.29 1.22
N ILE A 362 -15.16 -1.14 1.20
CA ILE A 362 -13.82 -0.81 1.73
C ILE A 362 -13.15 0.32 0.95
N VAL A 363 -13.38 0.37 -0.36
CA VAL A 363 -12.87 1.42 -1.25
C VAL A 363 -13.46 2.77 -0.84
N ASP A 364 -14.75 2.81 -0.54
CA ASP A 364 -15.40 4.01 -0.03
C ASP A 364 -14.96 4.34 1.39
N ALA A 365 -14.68 3.35 2.23
CA ALA A 365 -14.10 3.58 3.55
C ALA A 365 -12.75 4.29 3.45
N PHE A 366 -11.84 3.79 2.60
CA PHE A 366 -10.52 4.39 2.35
C PHE A 366 -10.61 5.74 1.62
N LEU A 367 -11.49 5.88 0.63
CA LEU A 367 -11.68 7.12 -0.12
C LEU A 367 -12.31 8.21 0.75
N ASN A 368 -13.33 7.87 1.54
CA ASN A 368 -13.95 8.82 2.46
C ASN A 368 -13.00 9.19 3.58
N TYR A 369 -12.21 8.22 4.08
CA TYR A 369 -11.11 8.47 5.00
C TYR A 369 -10.06 9.45 4.42
N ALA A 370 -9.63 9.24 3.17
CA ALA A 370 -8.70 10.14 2.47
C ALA A 370 -9.31 11.53 2.19
N LYS A 371 -10.64 11.63 2.08
CA LYS A 371 -11.38 12.88 1.90
C LYS A 371 -11.63 13.63 3.21
N THR A 372 -11.74 12.93 4.34
CA THR A 372 -11.90 13.55 5.66
C THR A 372 -10.56 14.04 6.20
N SER A 373 -10.07 15.15 5.64
CA SER A 373 -8.88 15.89 6.07
C SER A 373 -8.97 16.48 7.49
N SER A 374 -10.01 16.15 8.25
CA SER A 374 -10.28 16.66 9.61
C SER A 374 -9.87 15.71 10.73
N LEU A 375 -9.54 14.44 10.45
CA LEU A 375 -9.10 13.51 11.49
C LEU A 375 -7.66 13.82 11.93
N PRO A 376 -7.34 13.79 13.23
CA PRO A 376 -5.96 13.83 13.73
C PRO A 376 -5.08 12.75 13.09
N ALA A 377 -3.80 13.04 12.85
CA ALA A 377 -2.88 12.16 12.12
C ALA A 377 -2.63 10.80 12.83
N ASP A 378 -2.69 10.78 14.15
CA ASP A 378 -2.58 9.60 14.99
C ASP A 378 -3.82 8.70 14.91
N MET A 379 -5.01 9.30 14.89
CA MET A 379 -6.27 8.59 14.68
C MET A 379 -6.34 8.02 13.27
N GLN A 380 -5.89 8.80 12.29
CA GLN A 380 -5.67 8.36 10.92
C GLN A 380 -4.80 7.09 10.84
N ALA A 381 -3.60 7.14 11.43
CA ALA A 381 -2.70 5.99 11.46
C ALA A 381 -3.30 4.77 12.18
N THR A 382 -4.23 4.98 13.12
CA THR A 382 -4.93 3.91 13.84
C THR A 382 -6.03 3.28 12.99
N ASP A 383 -6.85 4.09 12.32
CA ASP A 383 -7.89 3.63 11.40
C ASP A 383 -7.30 2.80 10.25
N ALA A 384 -6.22 3.28 9.63
CA ALA A 384 -5.54 2.55 8.57
C ALA A 384 -5.01 1.19 9.06
N ALA A 385 -4.46 1.13 10.28
CA ALA A 385 -3.99 -0.11 10.87
C ALA A 385 -5.15 -1.10 11.13
N LEU A 386 -6.25 -0.60 11.71
CA LEU A 386 -7.43 -1.40 12.01
C LEU A 386 -8.14 -1.91 10.75
N LEU A 387 -8.24 -1.10 9.70
CA LEU A 387 -8.77 -1.52 8.39
C LEU A 387 -7.88 -2.61 7.77
N GLY A 388 -6.55 -2.49 7.88
CA GLY A 388 -5.63 -3.54 7.45
C GLY A 388 -5.84 -4.86 8.21
N ILE A 389 -6.03 -4.80 9.53
CA ILE A 389 -6.36 -5.96 10.36
C ILE A 389 -7.67 -6.62 9.90
N ALA A 390 -8.72 -5.81 9.69
CA ALA A 390 -10.01 -6.32 9.24
C ALA A 390 -9.90 -7.03 7.88
N PHE A 391 -9.12 -6.46 6.95
CA PHE A 391 -8.86 -7.06 5.66
C PHE A 391 -8.16 -8.41 5.79
N ASP A 392 -7.04 -8.47 6.52
CA ASP A 392 -6.23 -9.69 6.67
C ASP A 392 -7.04 -10.81 7.36
N ILE A 393 -7.90 -10.48 8.35
CA ILE A 393 -8.80 -11.46 8.99
C ILE A 393 -9.82 -12.02 7.98
N VAL A 394 -10.40 -11.17 7.13
CA VAL A 394 -11.36 -11.62 6.11
C VAL A 394 -10.65 -12.44 5.03
N ALA A 395 -9.45 -12.05 4.61
CA ALA A 395 -8.61 -12.80 3.68
C ALA A 395 -8.26 -14.20 4.22
N ALA A 396 -7.83 -14.26 5.47
CA ALA A 396 -7.60 -15.52 6.18
C ALA A 396 -8.86 -16.39 6.20
N ARG A 397 -10.02 -15.85 6.61
CA ARG A 397 -11.30 -16.56 6.62
C ARG A 397 -11.76 -17.04 5.24
N ALA A 398 -11.33 -16.35 4.20
CA ALA A 398 -11.62 -16.72 2.84
C ALA A 398 -10.77 -17.92 2.36
N GLN A 399 -9.81 -18.38 3.17
CA GLN A 399 -8.93 -19.51 2.87
C GLN A 399 -8.20 -19.35 1.53
N GLY A 400 -7.68 -18.14 1.27
CA GLY A 400 -7.05 -17.79 -0.01
C GLY A 400 -8.03 -17.67 -1.19
N ARG A 401 -9.34 -17.84 -0.99
CA ARG A 401 -10.36 -17.63 -2.03
C ARG A 401 -10.73 -16.17 -2.08
N SER A 402 -10.30 -15.44 -3.10
CA SER A 402 -10.63 -14.02 -3.25
C SER A 402 -12.14 -13.70 -3.23
N THR A 403 -13.01 -14.60 -3.71
CA THR A 403 -14.48 -14.43 -3.63
C THR A 403 -15.01 -14.41 -2.20
N GLY A 404 -14.23 -14.92 -1.25
CA GLY A 404 -14.57 -14.90 0.16
C GLY A 404 -14.31 -13.55 0.82
N VAL A 405 -13.57 -12.64 0.18
CA VAL A 405 -13.28 -11.28 0.69
C VAL A 405 -14.25 -10.29 0.08
N THR A 406 -15.38 -10.09 0.76
CA THR A 406 -16.42 -9.14 0.32
C THR A 406 -16.47 -7.93 1.24
N ASP A 407 -16.92 -6.81 0.70
CA ASP A 407 -17.16 -5.58 1.47
C ASP A 407 -18.05 -5.82 2.70
N ALA A 408 -19.09 -6.66 2.55
CA ALA A 408 -19.98 -7.02 3.64
C ALA A 408 -19.25 -7.75 4.79
N LYS A 409 -18.32 -8.64 4.46
CA LYS A 409 -17.52 -9.38 5.46
C LYS A 409 -16.47 -8.49 6.11
N ILE A 410 -15.84 -7.59 5.34
CA ILE A 410 -14.93 -6.58 5.87
C ILE A 410 -15.69 -5.67 6.83
N ALA A 411 -16.85 -5.15 6.43
CA ALA A 411 -17.69 -4.33 7.29
C ALA A 411 -18.10 -5.06 8.58
N GLN A 412 -18.37 -6.36 8.50
CA GLN A 412 -18.67 -7.20 9.66
C GLN A 412 -17.50 -7.24 10.65
N VAL A 413 -16.27 -7.43 10.16
CA VAL A 413 -15.06 -7.39 11.03
C VAL A 413 -14.79 -5.96 11.51
N VAL A 414 -15.03 -4.94 10.68
CA VAL A 414 -14.81 -3.55 11.08
C VAL A 414 -15.71 -3.13 12.25
N ARG A 415 -16.96 -3.59 12.29
CA ARG A 415 -17.86 -3.35 13.43
C ARG A 415 -17.37 -3.96 14.74
N GLN A 416 -16.44 -4.92 14.67
CA GLN A 416 -15.83 -5.57 15.83
C GLN A 416 -14.53 -4.89 16.24
N LEU A 417 -14.06 -3.87 15.52
CA LEU A 417 -12.87 -3.11 15.90
C LEU A 417 -13.16 -2.18 17.09
N PRO A 418 -12.18 -1.97 17.98
CA PRO A 418 -12.30 -1.00 19.06
C PRO A 418 -12.27 0.42 18.49
N ILE A 419 -13.24 1.22 18.90
CA ILE A 419 -13.41 2.61 18.47
C ILE A 419 -13.41 3.57 19.66
N GLU A 420 -13.18 4.84 19.37
CA GLU A 420 -13.29 5.91 20.35
C GLU A 420 -14.67 5.91 21.00
N GLY A 421 -14.71 6.05 22.32
CA GLY A 421 -15.93 5.95 23.13
C GLY A 421 -16.25 4.54 23.66
N ASP A 422 -15.59 3.48 23.15
CA ASP A 422 -15.70 2.15 23.78
C ASP A 422 -15.09 2.15 25.19
N ARG A 423 -15.73 1.45 26.14
CA ARG A 423 -15.16 1.22 27.47
C ARG A 423 -13.92 0.32 27.38
N PRO A 424 -12.94 0.43 28.30
CA PRO A 424 -11.75 -0.43 28.30
C PRO A 424 -12.06 -1.93 28.22
N GLU A 425 -13.10 -2.39 28.93
CA GLU A 425 -13.58 -3.78 28.91
C GLU A 425 -14.03 -4.18 27.49
N THR A 426 -14.83 -3.33 26.85
CA THR A 426 -15.33 -3.56 25.50
C THR A 426 -14.20 -3.58 24.47
N LYS A 427 -13.17 -2.74 24.64
CA LYS A 427 -11.98 -2.78 23.77
C LYS A 427 -11.25 -4.10 23.89
N ARG A 428 -11.05 -4.61 25.13
CA ARG A 428 -10.43 -5.91 25.37
C ARG A 428 -11.22 -7.05 24.75
N GLU A 429 -12.54 -7.07 24.94
CA GLU A 429 -13.43 -8.10 24.37
C GLU A 429 -13.38 -8.10 22.83
N LYS A 430 -13.36 -6.92 22.22
CA LYS A 430 -13.23 -6.75 20.77
C LYS A 430 -11.89 -7.28 20.25
N VAL A 431 -10.79 -6.94 20.91
CA VAL A 431 -9.45 -7.48 20.53
C VAL A 431 -9.39 -8.99 20.70
N ALA A 432 -9.92 -9.52 21.80
CA ALA A 432 -10.03 -10.96 22.03
C ALA A 432 -10.85 -11.65 20.92
N LEU A 433 -11.95 -11.03 20.49
CA LEU A 433 -12.73 -11.53 19.36
C LEU A 433 -11.88 -11.62 18.10
N LEU A 434 -11.07 -10.62 17.76
CA LEU A 434 -10.19 -10.66 16.58
C LEU A 434 -9.19 -11.83 16.65
N PHE A 435 -8.60 -12.10 17.82
CA PHE A 435 -7.70 -13.23 18.01
C PHE A 435 -8.42 -14.58 17.86
N ASN A 436 -9.58 -14.74 18.48
CA ASN A 436 -10.39 -15.95 18.35
C ASN A 436 -10.74 -16.22 16.87
N GLN A 437 -10.98 -15.18 16.08
CA GLN A 437 -11.23 -15.34 14.66
C GLN A 437 -10.02 -15.86 13.89
N LEU A 438 -8.81 -15.43 14.25
CA LEU A 438 -7.58 -15.94 13.64
C LEU A 438 -7.30 -17.38 14.07
N ASP A 439 -7.51 -17.71 15.34
CA ASP A 439 -7.33 -19.06 15.86
C ASP A 439 -8.29 -20.05 15.19
N GLU A 440 -9.55 -19.69 15.00
CA GLU A 440 -10.52 -20.52 14.28
C GLU A 440 -10.13 -20.77 12.82
N VAL A 441 -9.58 -19.77 12.13
CA VAL A 441 -9.08 -19.98 10.75
C VAL A 441 -7.81 -20.82 10.76
N ASN A 442 -6.90 -20.59 11.72
CA ASN A 442 -5.65 -21.32 11.84
C ASN A 442 -5.90 -22.82 12.08
N LYS A 443 -6.90 -23.19 12.88
CA LYS A 443 -7.34 -24.59 13.08
C LYS A 443 -7.78 -25.29 11.78
N MET A 444 -8.15 -24.54 10.74
CA MET A 444 -8.54 -25.10 9.44
C MET A 444 -7.34 -25.46 8.56
N LEU A 445 -6.12 -25.00 8.89
CA LEU A 445 -4.90 -25.37 8.16
C LEU A 445 -4.44 -26.79 8.53
N PRO A 446 -3.72 -27.48 7.62
CA PRO A 446 -2.98 -28.70 7.98
C PRO A 446 -2.06 -28.45 9.18
N GLY A 447 -1.94 -29.42 10.09
CA GLY A 447 -1.24 -29.28 11.37
C GLY A 447 0.18 -28.71 11.25
N GLU A 448 0.90 -29.07 10.18
CA GLU A 448 2.26 -28.57 9.89
C GLU A 448 2.31 -27.10 9.44
N LYS A 449 1.17 -26.51 9.07
CA LYS A 449 1.02 -25.09 8.69
C LYS A 449 0.30 -24.26 9.75
N GLN A 450 -0.31 -24.90 10.74
CA GLN A 450 -0.84 -24.21 11.91
C GLN A 450 0.32 -23.56 12.66
N LYS A 451 0.15 -22.31 13.07
CA LYS A 451 1.14 -21.59 13.86
C LYS A 451 0.53 -21.14 15.16
N SER A 452 1.28 -21.19 16.26
CA SER A 452 0.75 -20.70 17.53
C SER A 452 0.63 -19.18 17.49
N GLY A 453 -0.38 -18.62 18.16
CA GLY A 453 -0.45 -17.18 18.39
C GLY A 453 0.85 -16.66 19.03
N ASP A 454 1.45 -17.45 19.92
CA ASP A 454 2.72 -17.13 20.58
C ASP A 454 3.88 -16.88 19.61
N ASP A 455 3.90 -17.54 18.44
CA ASP A 455 4.94 -17.36 17.42
C ASP A 455 4.96 -15.92 16.87
N TYR A 456 3.82 -15.22 16.96
CA TYR A 456 3.64 -13.87 16.46
C TYR A 456 3.59 -12.79 17.55
N MET A 457 3.38 -13.16 18.81
CA MET A 457 3.14 -12.22 19.90
C MET A 457 4.44 -11.71 20.52
N ARG A 458 4.92 -10.57 20.01
CA ARG A 458 6.08 -9.86 20.56
C ARG A 458 5.71 -8.78 21.59
N SER A 459 4.51 -8.21 21.54
CA SER A 459 4.03 -7.21 22.50
C SER A 459 3.60 -7.87 23.82
N PRO A 460 4.10 -7.40 24.98
CA PRO A 460 3.62 -7.84 26.29
C PRO A 460 2.11 -7.62 26.47
N VAL A 461 1.56 -6.51 25.97
CA VAL A 461 0.12 -6.20 26.05
C VAL A 461 -0.69 -7.17 25.19
N ALA A 462 -0.22 -7.47 23.97
CA ALA A 462 -0.88 -8.45 23.10
C ALA A 462 -0.91 -9.84 23.75
N ARG A 463 0.22 -10.29 24.33
CA ARG A 463 0.27 -11.56 25.07
C ARG A 463 -0.70 -11.59 26.24
N GLN A 464 -0.72 -10.54 27.07
CA GLN A 464 -1.61 -10.48 28.22
C GLN A 464 -3.09 -10.54 27.83
N ILE A 465 -3.49 -9.81 26.79
CA ILE A 465 -4.86 -9.86 26.27
C ILE A 465 -5.15 -11.26 25.74
N TRP A 466 -4.28 -11.82 24.91
CA TRP A 466 -4.53 -13.15 24.35
C TRP A 466 -4.59 -14.24 25.42
N GLN A 467 -3.60 -14.34 26.31
CA GLN A 467 -3.55 -15.33 27.39
C GLN A 467 -4.78 -15.27 28.30
N LYS A 468 -5.32 -14.08 28.55
CA LYS A 468 -6.51 -13.91 29.38
C LYS A 468 -7.78 -14.42 28.69
N TYR A 469 -7.86 -14.34 27.36
CA TYR A 469 -9.11 -14.53 26.62
C TYR A 469 -9.12 -15.73 25.65
N SER A 470 -7.96 -16.33 25.33
CA SER A 470 -7.86 -17.51 24.47
C SER A 470 -8.41 -18.77 25.12
N GLY A 471 -8.63 -18.76 26.45
CA GLY A 471 -9.04 -19.95 27.21
C GLY A 471 -7.97 -21.03 27.28
N GLU A 472 -6.84 -20.85 26.58
CA GLU A 472 -5.59 -21.49 26.94
C GLU A 472 -5.15 -20.85 28.25
N GLU A 473 -5.58 -21.44 29.38
CA GLU A 473 -4.69 -21.49 30.53
C GLU A 473 -3.39 -22.06 29.98
N THR A 474 -2.45 -21.19 29.62
CA THR A 474 -1.06 -21.60 29.52
C THR A 474 -0.78 -22.14 30.90
N SER A 475 -0.87 -23.47 31.06
CA SER A 475 -0.40 -24.16 32.23
C SER A 475 0.93 -23.52 32.53
N ALA A 476 0.98 -22.73 33.63
CA ALA A 476 2.10 -21.85 33.92
C ALA A 476 3.36 -22.66 33.65
N PRO A 477 4.25 -22.24 32.72
CA PRO A 477 5.17 -23.11 32.00
C PRO A 477 5.69 -24.14 32.99
N GLN A 478 5.22 -25.38 32.86
CA GLN A 478 5.36 -26.38 33.93
C GLN A 478 6.83 -26.38 34.31
N VAL A 479 7.12 -25.82 35.49
CA VAL A 479 8.49 -25.68 35.96
C VAL A 479 9.01 -27.11 35.99
N PRO A 480 10.02 -27.46 35.18
CA PRO A 480 10.47 -28.83 35.10
C PRO A 480 10.78 -29.31 36.51
N GLN A 481 10.42 -30.53 36.85
CA GLN A 481 10.80 -31.01 38.17
C GLN A 481 12.33 -31.15 38.21
N PRO A 482 13.02 -30.80 39.32
CA PRO A 482 14.43 -31.09 39.46
C PRO A 482 14.68 -32.58 39.16
N GLY A 483 15.55 -32.86 38.18
CA GLY A 483 15.80 -34.20 37.65
C GLY A 483 15.17 -34.50 36.28
N GLU A 484 14.21 -33.69 35.82
CA GLU A 484 13.57 -33.88 34.51
C GLU A 484 14.56 -33.62 33.37
N VAL A 485 14.63 -34.53 32.40
CA VAL A 485 15.53 -34.43 31.25
C VAL A 485 14.74 -33.98 30.01
N LYS A 486 15.08 -32.82 29.46
CA LYS A 486 14.54 -32.30 28.20
C LYS A 486 15.67 -32.00 27.22
N GLY A 487 15.60 -32.57 26.02
CA GLY A 487 16.57 -32.29 24.94
C GLY A 487 18.03 -32.62 25.28
N GLY A 488 18.28 -33.63 26.13
CA GLY A 488 19.63 -34.02 26.56
C GLY A 488 20.20 -33.19 27.72
N TYR A 489 19.39 -32.31 28.32
CA TYR A 489 19.76 -31.55 29.52
C TYR A 489 18.82 -31.92 30.68
N ARG A 490 19.39 -32.16 31.86
CA ARG A 490 18.66 -32.38 33.11
C ARG A 490 18.50 -31.05 33.84
N PHE A 491 17.29 -30.76 34.30
CA PHE A 491 17.03 -29.58 35.11
C PHE A 491 17.48 -29.79 36.56
N LYS A 492 18.31 -28.89 37.09
CA LYS A 492 18.83 -28.95 38.47
C LYS A 492 17.92 -28.30 39.51
N GLY A 493 16.81 -27.69 39.10
CA GLY A 493 15.96 -26.84 39.94
C GLY A 493 16.28 -25.35 39.78
N GLY A 494 15.38 -24.47 40.22
CA GLY A 494 15.54 -23.01 40.13
C GLY A 494 14.72 -22.37 39.01
N ASN A 495 15.25 -21.32 38.36
CA ASN A 495 14.60 -20.68 37.23
C ASN A 495 14.90 -21.46 35.94
N PRO A 496 13.89 -22.04 35.24
CA PRO A 496 14.09 -22.80 34.01
C PRO A 496 14.68 -21.99 32.86
N ALA A 497 14.57 -20.67 32.89
CA ALA A 497 15.15 -19.78 31.87
C ALA A 497 16.66 -19.56 32.06
N ASP A 498 17.23 -19.87 33.23
CA ASP A 498 18.66 -19.74 33.49
C ASP A 498 19.39 -21.02 33.06
N LYS A 499 20.30 -20.91 32.09
CA LYS A 499 21.09 -22.01 31.56
C LYS A 499 21.94 -22.70 32.64
N ASN A 500 22.31 -22.00 33.70
CA ASN A 500 23.08 -22.56 34.81
C ASN A 500 22.27 -23.57 35.64
N ASN A 501 20.94 -23.55 35.53
CA ASN A 501 20.04 -24.51 36.16
C ASN A 501 19.83 -25.78 35.32
N TRP A 502 20.58 -25.95 34.24
CA TRP A 502 20.55 -27.15 33.40
C TRP A 502 21.93 -27.81 33.37
N GLU A 503 21.99 -29.13 33.41
CA GLU A 503 23.21 -29.92 33.21
C GLU A 503 23.07 -30.81 31.99
N LYS A 504 24.11 -30.91 31.16
CA LYS A 504 24.07 -31.81 30.00
C LYS A 504 24.20 -33.24 30.50
N VAL A 505 23.27 -34.11 30.11
CA VAL A 505 23.37 -35.54 30.43
C VAL A 505 24.34 -36.16 29.43
N SER A 506 25.51 -36.57 29.90
CA SER A 506 26.42 -37.43 29.13
C SER A 506 25.77 -38.81 29.01
N GLY A 507 25.36 -39.15 27.79
CA GLY A 507 24.90 -40.49 27.43
C GLY A 507 26.05 -41.46 27.26
#